data_AF-A0A8G1VVZ3-F1
#
_entry.id   AF-A0A8G1VVZ3-F1
#
_cell.length_a   1.000
_cell.length_b   1.000
_cell.length_c   1.000
_cell.angle_alpha   90.00
_cell.angle_beta   90.00
_cell.angle_gamma   90.00
#
_symmetry.space_group_name_H-M   'P 1'
#
loop_
_entity.id
_entity.type
_entity.pdbx_description
1 polymer ?
#
loop_
_entity_poly.entity_id
_entity_poly.type
_entity_poly.pdbx_seq_one_letter_code
_entity_poly.pdbx_strand_id
1 'polypeptide(L)'
;MAMRSCLVPLKGVVQMAGCLRFCAFARMSFEKWQAAMAPKVNSTWVQHQVITKENLGLYMAFGCTVKICGNAGQADYPAANMFFDRPLNMKARRCFCLRS
;
A
#
# COMPACT_ATOMS: atom_id res chain seq x y z
N MET A 1 -7.04 15.26 -1.72
CA MET A 1 -8.30 16.01 -1.96
C MET A 1 -9.45 15.09 -2.38
N ALA A 2 -9.31 14.24 -3.39
CA ALA A 2 -10.42 13.44 -3.94
C ALA A 2 -11.29 12.65 -2.93
N MET A 3 -10.71 11.97 -1.93
CA MET A 3 -11.49 11.19 -0.94
C MET A 3 -12.44 12.02 -0.07
N ARG A 4 -12.18 13.33 0.14
CA ARG A 4 -13.05 14.22 0.92
C ARG A 4 -14.08 14.95 0.08
N SER A 5 -13.95 14.87 -1.24
CA SER A 5 -14.81 15.58 -2.21
C SER A 5 -15.99 14.73 -2.68
N CYS A 6 -16.15 13.51 -2.15
CA CYS A 6 -17.22 12.61 -2.56
C CYS A 6 -18.59 13.14 -2.11
N LEU A 7 -19.57 13.14 -3.04
CA LEU A 7 -20.95 13.55 -2.78
C LEU A 7 -21.71 12.62 -1.84
N VAL A 8 -21.17 11.43 -1.60
CA VAL A 8 -21.75 10.39 -0.73
C VAL A 8 -20.71 9.88 0.28
N PRO A 9 -21.14 9.40 1.46
CA PRO A 9 -20.21 8.89 2.48
C PRO A 9 -19.35 7.73 1.97
N LEU A 10 -18.03 7.82 2.18
CA LEU A 10 -17.05 6.81 1.76
C LEU A 10 -17.26 5.49 2.54
N LYS A 11 -17.73 4.44 1.86
CA LYS A 11 -18.03 3.14 2.50
C LYS A 11 -16.83 2.21 2.61
N GLY A 12 -15.85 2.34 1.72
CA GLY A 12 -14.66 1.50 1.74
C GLY A 12 -13.56 1.98 0.80
N VAL A 13 -12.36 1.46 1.02
CA VAL A 13 -11.16 1.76 0.22
C VAL A 13 -10.46 0.45 -0.15
N VAL A 14 -10.08 0.33 -1.43
CA VAL A 14 -9.24 -0.77 -1.94
C VAL A 14 -7.93 -0.18 -2.45
N GLN A 15 -6.83 -0.46 -1.73
CA GLN A 15 -5.49 -0.01 -2.05
C GLN A 15 -4.82 -1.01 -3.01
N MET A 16 -4.90 -0.70 -4.30
CA MET A 16 -4.27 -1.46 -5.39
C MET A 16 -3.09 -0.73 -6.04
N ALA A 17 -2.80 0.50 -5.63
CA ALA A 17 -1.70 1.25 -6.21
C ALA A 17 -0.36 0.57 -5.91
N GLY A 18 0.45 0.42 -6.96
CA GLY A 18 1.77 -0.20 -6.93
C GLY A 18 2.49 0.01 -8.25
N CYS A 19 3.81 -0.01 -8.21
CA CYS A 19 4.65 -0.03 -9.40
C CYS A 19 5.59 -1.22 -9.29
N LEU A 20 5.48 -2.16 -10.22
CA LEU A 20 6.34 -3.34 -10.28
C LEU A 20 7.39 -3.13 -11.38
N ARG A 21 8.67 -3.13 -11.02
CA ARG A 21 9.77 -3.05 -11.96
C ARG A 21 10.87 -4.02 -11.54
N PHE A 22 11.25 -4.91 -12.44
CA PHE A 22 12.34 -5.84 -12.16
C PHE A 22 13.69 -5.13 -12.28
N CYS A 23 14.48 -5.20 -11.22
CA CYS A 23 15.86 -4.75 -11.22
C CYS A 23 16.64 -5.53 -10.16
N ALA A 24 17.78 -6.08 -10.55
CA ALA A 24 18.73 -6.64 -9.58
C ALA A 24 19.11 -5.55 -8.57
N PHE A 25 19.12 -5.89 -7.27
CA PHE A 25 19.45 -4.94 -6.21
C PHE A 25 20.79 -4.24 -6.46
N ALA A 26 21.80 -4.97 -6.94
CA ALA A 26 23.12 -4.44 -7.28
C ALA A 26 23.12 -3.37 -8.39
N ARG A 27 22.07 -3.29 -9.22
CA ARG A 27 21.93 -2.31 -10.31
C ARG A 27 20.79 -1.31 -10.05
N MET A 28 20.22 -1.35 -8.85
CA MET A 28 19.04 -0.55 -8.50
C MET A 28 19.48 0.84 -8.03
N SER A 29 19.09 1.86 -8.80
CA SER A 29 19.22 3.26 -8.38
C SER A 29 18.21 3.60 -7.28
N PHE A 30 18.57 4.51 -6.39
CA PHE A 30 17.70 4.98 -5.33
C PHE A 30 16.38 5.61 -5.82
N GLU A 31 16.39 6.26 -6.98
CA GLU A 31 15.17 6.81 -7.60
C GLU A 31 14.15 5.72 -7.97
N LYS A 32 14.62 4.60 -8.54
CA LYS A 32 13.77 3.45 -8.86
C LYS A 32 13.17 2.82 -7.60
N TRP A 33 13.99 2.70 -6.56
CA TRP A 33 13.52 2.24 -5.26
C TRP A 33 12.40 3.12 -4.72
N GLN A 34 12.61 4.45 -4.70
CA GLN A 34 11.59 5.40 -4.27
C GLN A 34 10.32 5.32 -5.12
N ALA A 35 10.45 5.17 -6.44
CA ALA A 35 9.31 5.05 -7.34
C ALA A 35 8.45 3.80 -7.07
N ALA A 36 9.07 2.69 -6.66
CA ALA A 36 8.35 1.47 -6.26
C ALA A 36 7.68 1.60 -4.87
N MET A 37 8.34 2.30 -3.95
CA MET A 37 7.83 2.52 -2.58
C MET A 37 6.67 3.52 -2.53
N ALA A 38 6.78 4.63 -3.25
CA ALA A 38 5.84 5.76 -3.20
C ALA A 38 4.36 5.37 -3.36
N PRO A 39 3.94 4.54 -4.35
CA PRO A 39 2.52 4.23 -4.56
C PRO A 39 1.90 3.33 -3.49
N LYS A 40 2.70 2.69 -2.62
CA LYS A 40 2.19 1.90 -1.48
C LYS A 40 2.37 2.61 -0.16
N VAL A 41 3.51 3.27 0.05
CA VAL A 41 3.79 3.95 1.31
C VAL A 41 3.01 5.26 1.41
N ASN A 42 3.18 6.15 0.42
CA ASN A 42 2.61 7.50 0.50
C ASN A 42 1.09 7.47 0.41
N SER A 43 0.54 6.62 -0.47
CA SER A 43 -0.90 6.41 -0.61
C SER A 43 -1.54 5.92 0.69
N THR A 44 -0.93 4.92 1.34
CA THR A 44 -1.45 4.32 2.57
C THR A 44 -1.29 5.27 3.74
N TRP A 45 -0.24 6.09 3.77
CA TRP A 45 -0.12 7.16 4.73
C TRP A 45 -1.23 8.21 4.56
N VAL A 46 -1.50 8.65 3.34
CA VAL A 46 -2.58 9.61 3.05
C VAL A 46 -3.95 9.01 3.38
N GLN A 47 -4.18 7.74 3.02
CA GLN A 47 -5.41 7.01 3.36
C GLN A 47 -5.58 6.88 4.86
N HIS A 48 -4.53 6.54 5.61
CA HIS A 48 -4.56 6.47 7.07
C HIS A 48 -5.03 7.80 7.69
N GLN A 49 -4.45 8.92 7.26
CA GLN A 49 -4.81 10.26 7.74
C GLN A 49 -6.28 10.63 7.48
N VAL A 50 -6.86 10.15 6.39
CA VAL A 50 -8.27 10.37 6.05
C VAL A 50 -9.18 9.40 6.81
N ILE A 51 -8.86 8.10 6.79
CA ILE A 51 -9.67 7.02 7.38
C ILE A 51 -9.70 7.10 8.90
N THR A 52 -8.65 7.55 9.57
CA THR A 52 -8.69 7.70 11.04
C THR A 52 -9.74 8.71 11.51
N LYS A 53 -10.18 9.62 10.62
CA LYS A 53 -11.24 10.61 10.89
C LYS A 53 -12.62 10.17 10.41
N GLU A 54 -12.70 9.12 9.59
CA GLU A 54 -13.93 8.62 8.96
C GLU A 54 -14.28 7.22 9.48
N ASN A 55 -15.55 6.83 9.50
CA ASN A 55 -15.95 5.47 9.92
C ASN A 55 -16.16 4.58 8.70
N LEU A 56 -15.09 3.92 8.22
CA LEU A 56 -15.16 3.04 7.05
C LEU A 56 -15.72 1.66 7.39
N GLY A 57 -16.53 1.12 6.47
CA GLY A 57 -16.99 -0.27 6.55
C GLY A 57 -15.94 -1.30 6.13
N LEU A 58 -15.04 -0.94 5.20
CA LEU A 58 -14.05 -1.86 4.62
C LEU A 58 -12.76 -1.13 4.24
N TYR A 59 -11.62 -1.69 4.62
CA TYR A 59 -10.31 -1.36 4.05
C TYR A 59 -9.63 -2.64 3.54
N MET A 60 -9.22 -2.64 2.27
CA MET A 60 -8.54 -3.77 1.66
C MET A 60 -7.27 -3.28 0.98
N ALA A 61 -6.13 -3.92 1.23
CA ALA A 61 -4.87 -3.63 0.56
C ALA A 61 -4.37 -4.86 -0.20
N PHE A 62 -3.83 -4.66 -1.39
CA PHE A 62 -3.12 -5.71 -2.11
C PHE A 62 -1.68 -5.76 -1.62
N GLY A 63 -1.37 -6.82 -0.89
CA GLY A 63 -0.03 -7.19 -0.46
C GLY A 63 0.72 -7.97 -1.55
N CYS A 64 1.80 -8.63 -1.14
CA CYS A 64 2.63 -9.42 -2.02
C CYS A 64 3.16 -10.63 -1.26
N THR A 65 3.15 -11.81 -1.88
CA THR A 65 3.70 -13.06 -1.30
C THR A 65 5.22 -13.10 -1.35
N VAL A 66 5.82 -12.44 -2.33
CA VAL A 66 7.28 -12.35 -2.53
C VAL A 66 7.99 -11.74 -1.32
N LYS A 67 7.31 -10.96 -0.48
CA LYS A 67 7.89 -10.44 0.76
C LYS A 67 8.26 -11.53 1.78
N ILE A 68 7.67 -12.72 1.64
CA ILE A 68 7.93 -13.89 2.48
C ILE A 68 8.92 -14.83 1.79
N CYS A 69 8.68 -15.15 0.51
CA CYS A 69 9.46 -16.15 -0.22
C CYS A 69 10.72 -15.60 -0.89
N GLY A 70 10.82 -14.28 -1.06
CA GLY A 70 11.86 -13.63 -1.87
C GLY A 70 11.67 -13.87 -3.37
N ASN A 71 12.19 -12.95 -4.19
CA ASN A 71 12.34 -13.15 -5.63
C ASN A 71 13.51 -12.31 -6.14
N ALA A 72 14.38 -12.94 -6.95
CA ALA A 72 15.54 -12.27 -7.51
C ALA A 72 15.08 -11.12 -8.44
N GLY A 73 15.65 -9.94 -8.24
CA GLY A 73 15.31 -8.76 -9.05
C GLY A 73 14.02 -8.03 -8.66
N GLN A 74 13.41 -8.36 -7.51
CA GLN A 74 12.25 -7.66 -6.96
C GLN A 74 12.52 -7.28 -5.51
N ALA A 75 13.59 -6.55 -5.19
CA ALA A 75 13.86 -6.19 -3.79
C ALA A 75 12.94 -5.05 -3.30
N ASP A 76 12.60 -4.12 -4.20
CA ASP A 76 11.87 -2.88 -3.93
C ASP A 76 10.36 -3.10 -3.69
N TYR A 77 9.71 -3.87 -4.54
CA TYR A 77 8.27 -4.13 -4.46
C TYR A 77 7.83 -4.86 -3.16
N PRO A 78 8.40 -6.01 -2.77
CA PRO A 78 8.11 -6.64 -1.48
C PRO A 78 8.47 -5.74 -0.29
N ALA A 79 9.56 -4.96 -0.35
CA ALA A 79 9.87 -3.98 0.70
C ALA A 79 8.76 -2.94 0.86
N ALA A 80 8.18 -2.44 -0.23
CA ALA A 80 7.02 -1.55 -0.18
C ALA A 80 5.79 -2.21 0.45
N ASN A 81 5.58 -3.51 0.19
CA ASN A 81 4.46 -4.27 0.74
C ASN A 81 4.63 -4.67 2.22
N MET A 82 5.85 -4.60 2.78
CA MET A 82 6.08 -4.75 4.23
C MET A 82 5.44 -3.60 5.01
N PHE A 83 5.17 -2.44 4.39
CA PHE A 83 4.50 -1.33 5.04
C PHE A 83 3.09 -1.70 5.58
N PHE A 84 2.44 -2.69 4.95
CA PHE A 84 1.14 -3.20 5.38
C PHE A 84 1.20 -4.13 6.60
N ASP A 85 2.38 -4.65 6.96
CA ASP A 85 2.52 -5.53 8.13
C ASP A 85 2.64 -4.73 9.43
N ARG A 86 2.93 -3.43 9.33
CA ARG A 86 2.91 -2.55 10.49
C ARG A 86 1.46 -2.16 10.81
N PRO A 87 1.02 -2.29 12.07
CA PRO A 87 -0.32 -1.85 12.45
C PRO A 87 -0.44 -0.33 12.29
N LEU A 88 -1.27 0.09 11.34
CA LEU A 88 -1.76 1.46 11.22
C LEU A 88 -3.13 1.51 11.92
N ASN A 89 -3.34 2.49 12.79
CA ASN A 89 -4.60 2.65 13.53
C ASN A 89 -5.73 3.16 12.61
N MET A 90 -6.16 2.32 11.68
CA MET A 90 -7.23 2.59 10.74
C MET A 90 -8.58 2.22 11.36
N LYS A 91 -9.52 3.17 11.38
CA LYS A 91 -10.90 2.94 11.81
C LYS A 91 -11.73 2.30 10.69
N ALA A 92 -11.43 1.05 10.38
CA ALA A 92 -12.22 0.25 9.46
C ALA A 92 -12.79 -0.97 10.20
N ARG A 93 -14.08 -1.29 9.97
CA ARG A 93 -14.72 -2.47 10.56
C ARG A 93 -14.08 -3.79 10.11
N ARG A 94 -13.47 -3.79 8.92
CA ARG A 94 -12.79 -4.96 8.34
C ARG A 94 -11.54 -4.49 7.58
N CYS A 95 -10.40 -5.10 7.91
CA CYS A 95 -9.11 -4.86 7.24
C CYS A 95 -8.62 -6.17 6.60
N PHE A 96 -8.35 -6.17 5.30
CA PHE A 96 -7.80 -7.33 4.59
C PHE A 96 -6.53 -6.97 3.82
N CYS A 97 -5.52 -7.85 3.87
CA CYS A 97 -4.35 -7.79 3.02
C CYS A 97 -4.35 -9.02 2.09
N LEU A 98 -4.70 -8.81 0.81
CA LEU A 98 -4.71 -9.88 -0.19
C LEU A 98 -3.28 -10.14 -0.66
N ARG A 99 -2.79 -11.36 -0.47
CA ARG A 99 -1.44 -11.76 -0.91
C ARG A 99 -1.53 -12.33 -2.33
N SER A 100 -0.96 -11.62 -3.31
CA SER A 100 -0.75 -12.08 -4.69
C SER A 100 0.63 -12.69 -4.89
#